data_AF-A0A9E2PWV3-F1
#
_entry.id   AF-A0A9E2PWV3-F1
#
_cell.length_a   1.000
_cell.length_b   1.000
_cell.length_c   1.000
_cell.angle_alpha   90.00
_cell.angle_beta   90.00
_cell.angle_gamma   90.00
#
_symmetry.space_group_name_H-M   'P 1'
#
loop_
_entity.id
_entity.type
_entity.pdbx_description
1 polymer ?
#
loop_
_entity_poly.entity_id
_entity_poly.type
_entity_poly.pdbx_seq_one_letter_code
_entity_poly.pdbx_strand_id
1 'polypeptide(L)'
;MGKLNIIVICLVLFVSVVICYGAKGKAEEFFEQGKKYTSVDNVDQAIDLYSKAIKINPKFAKAYNNRGIAYIWKKQYDLAIADFSKAIELDPKNGKAYNNRAIVYSYQGATDKALQDLHKAQSLGIAVNPDFLKKIEELPSSPESIFHKPAPSSSKAPAQKR
;
A
#
# COMPACT_ATOMS: atom_id res chain seq x y z
N MET A 1 16.35 45.65 -15.60
CA MET A 1 15.19 44.83 -15.17
C MET A 1 15.51 43.35 -14.90
N GLY A 2 16.60 42.76 -15.40
CA GLY A 2 16.88 41.31 -15.22
C GLY A 2 17.38 40.83 -13.84
N LYS A 3 18.19 41.63 -13.12
CA LYS A 3 18.80 41.19 -11.85
C LYS A 3 17.83 41.11 -10.67
N LEU A 4 16.85 42.02 -10.60
CA LEU A 4 15.85 42.04 -9.52
C LEU A 4 14.88 40.85 -9.63
N ASN A 5 14.50 40.47 -10.85
CA ASN A 5 13.62 39.30 -11.08
C ASN A 5 14.30 37.99 -10.70
N ILE A 6 15.60 37.82 -10.95
CA ILE A 6 16.33 36.59 -10.57
C ILE A 6 16.44 36.45 -9.05
N ILE A 7 16.73 37.53 -8.33
CA ILE A 7 16.86 37.51 -6.86
C ILE A 7 15.51 37.18 -6.20
N VAL A 8 14.41 37.76 -6.68
CA VAL A 8 13.06 37.47 -6.17
C VAL A 8 12.65 36.03 -6.46
N ILE A 9 12.95 35.49 -7.65
CA ILE A 9 12.69 34.08 -7.98
C ILE A 9 13.51 33.15 -7.08
N CYS A 10 14.81 33.42 -6.88
CA CYS A 10 15.66 32.61 -5.99
C CYS A 10 15.19 32.65 -4.53
N LEU A 11 14.74 33.81 -4.03
CA LEU A 11 14.20 33.93 -2.66
C LEU A 11 12.86 33.20 -2.49
N VAL A 12 11.96 33.27 -3.46
CA VAL A 12 10.68 32.52 -3.44
C VAL A 12 10.93 31.01 -3.52
N LEU A 13 11.88 30.56 -4.34
CA LEU A 13 12.27 29.16 -4.41
C LEU A 13 12.96 28.71 -3.11
N PHE A 14 13.83 29.52 -2.53
CA PHE A 14 14.50 29.20 -1.27
C PHE A 14 13.52 29.12 -0.10
N VAL A 15 12.60 30.08 0.03
CA VAL A 15 11.56 30.09 1.06
C VAL A 15 10.59 28.91 0.88
N SER A 16 10.14 28.63 -0.35
CA SER A 16 9.26 27.49 -0.60
C SER A 16 9.95 26.16 -0.31
N VAL A 17 11.23 26.01 -0.64
CA VAL A 17 12.04 24.84 -0.31
C VAL A 17 12.18 24.67 1.21
N VAL A 18 12.53 25.71 1.96
CA VAL A 18 12.69 25.65 3.42
C VAL A 18 11.36 25.31 4.12
N ILE A 19 10.25 25.92 3.70
CA ILE A 19 8.92 25.61 4.24
C ILE A 19 8.53 24.16 3.93
N CYS A 20 8.81 23.68 2.71
CA CYS A 20 8.54 22.31 2.32
C CYS A 20 9.37 21.28 3.09
N TYR A 21 10.63 21.58 3.42
CA TYR A 21 11.47 20.70 4.24
C TYR A 21 10.99 20.66 5.71
N GLY A 22 10.62 21.80 6.30
CA GLY A 22 10.07 21.86 7.65
C GLY A 22 8.75 21.10 7.79
N ALA A 23 7.86 21.19 6.79
CA ALA A 23 6.60 20.43 6.77
C ALA A 23 6.84 18.91 6.68
N LYS A 24 7.82 18.46 5.88
CA LYS A 24 8.16 17.03 5.79
C LYS A 24 8.67 16.46 7.12
N GLY A 25 9.48 17.22 7.86
CA GLY A 25 9.97 16.81 9.19
C GLY A 25 8.83 16.59 10.19
N LYS A 26 7.82 17.47 10.19
CA LYS A 26 6.67 17.36 11.10
C LYS A 26 5.77 16.16 10.78
N ALA A 27 5.64 15.78 9.51
CA ALA A 27 4.90 14.57 9.13
C ALA A 27 5.59 13.30 9.66
N GLU A 28 6.92 13.23 9.54
CA GLU A 28 7.70 12.10 10.05
C GLU A 28 7.60 11.98 11.57
N GLU A 29 7.57 13.11 12.29
CA GLU A 29 7.42 13.12 13.75
C GLU A 29 6.10 12.46 14.20
N PHE A 30 4.96 12.87 13.63
CA PHE A 30 3.68 12.25 13.95
C PHE A 30 3.64 10.77 13.55
N PHE A 31 4.28 10.41 12.44
CA PHE A 31 4.38 9.02 12.01
C PHE A 31 5.18 8.16 13.02
N GLU A 32 6.32 8.65 13.48
CA GLU A 32 7.14 7.96 14.48
C GLU A 32 6.45 7.88 15.84
N GLN A 33 5.66 8.89 16.22
CA GLN A 33 4.79 8.81 17.40
C GLN A 33 3.71 7.73 17.21
N GLY A 34 3.04 7.69 16.06
CA GLY A 34 1.99 6.71 15.76
C GLY A 34 2.49 5.27 15.84
N LYS A 35 3.73 5.01 15.39
CA LYS A 35 4.36 3.69 15.47
C LYS A 35 4.56 3.16 16.90
N LYS A 36 4.56 4.02 17.92
CA LYS A 36 4.68 3.59 19.33
C LYS A 36 3.42 2.89 19.84
N TYR A 37 2.29 3.15 19.20
CA TYR A 37 1.00 2.56 19.55
C TYR A 37 0.79 1.26 18.77
N THR A 38 1.25 0.16 19.35
CA THR A 38 1.22 -1.18 18.74
C THR A 38 0.22 -2.13 19.40
N SER A 39 -0.41 -1.72 20.51
CA SER A 39 -1.42 -2.51 21.22
C SER A 39 -2.83 -2.19 20.75
N VAL A 40 -3.73 -3.19 20.88
CA VAL A 40 -5.15 -3.06 20.52
C VAL A 40 -5.82 -1.88 21.25
N ASP A 41 -5.44 -1.64 22.50
CA ASP A 41 -6.04 -0.57 23.33
C ASP A 41 -5.74 0.85 22.84
N ASN A 42 -4.67 1.04 22.06
CA ASN A 42 -4.23 2.37 21.62
C ASN A 42 -4.31 2.58 20.10
N VAL A 43 -5.03 1.71 19.39
CA VAL A 43 -5.14 1.77 17.91
C VAL A 43 -5.73 3.11 17.43
N ASP A 44 -6.67 3.70 18.17
CA ASP A 44 -7.26 5.00 17.82
C ASP A 44 -6.24 6.15 17.87
N GLN A 45 -5.33 6.12 18.84
CA GLN A 45 -4.25 7.11 18.91
C GLN A 45 -3.28 6.96 17.73
N ALA A 46 -2.97 5.73 17.33
CA ALA A 46 -2.18 5.47 16.13
C ALA A 46 -2.85 6.06 14.87
N ILE A 47 -4.16 5.85 14.69
CA ILE A 47 -4.93 6.35 13.56
C ILE A 47 -4.91 7.88 13.50
N ASP A 48 -5.12 8.57 14.63
CA ASP A 48 -5.08 10.03 14.69
C ASP A 48 -3.69 10.56 14.31
N LEU A 49 -2.63 9.97 14.84
CA LEU A 49 -1.25 10.37 14.56
C LEU A 49 -0.88 10.15 13.09
N TYR A 50 -1.23 9.00 12.51
CA TYR A 50 -1.02 8.78 11.07
C TYR A 50 -1.86 9.74 10.22
N SER A 51 -3.08 10.06 10.64
CA SER A 51 -3.93 11.02 9.93
C SER A 51 -3.33 12.44 9.96
N LYS A 52 -2.73 12.85 11.08
CA LYS A 52 -1.97 14.10 11.19
C LYS A 52 -0.75 14.10 10.26
N ALA A 53 0.01 13.01 10.23
CA ALA A 53 1.14 12.86 9.31
C ALA A 53 0.70 12.98 7.84
N ILE A 54 -0.40 12.33 7.46
CA ILE A 54 -0.99 12.39 6.12
C ILE A 54 -1.48 13.80 5.77
N LYS A 55 -2.13 14.50 6.71
CA LYS A 55 -2.60 15.88 6.49
C LYS A 55 -1.45 16.83 6.17
N ILE A 56 -0.29 16.62 6.79
CA ILE A 56 0.91 17.44 6.56
C ILE A 56 1.63 17.01 5.28
N ASN A 57 1.75 15.71 5.04
CA ASN A 57 2.34 15.16 3.83
C ASN A 57 1.39 14.13 3.17
N PRO A 58 0.52 14.58 2.24
CA PRO A 58 -0.43 13.70 1.56
C PRO A 58 0.23 12.66 0.64
N LYS A 59 1.54 12.77 0.39
CA LYS A 59 2.33 11.80 -0.40
C LYS A 59 3.08 10.79 0.48
N PHE A 60 2.76 10.71 1.78
CA PHE A 60 3.49 9.87 2.71
C PHE A 60 2.98 8.41 2.70
N ALA A 61 3.44 7.62 1.73
CA ALA A 61 2.99 6.24 1.52
C ALA A 61 3.06 5.34 2.78
N LYS A 62 4.12 5.49 3.60
CA LYS A 62 4.27 4.71 4.85
C LYS A 62 3.17 4.99 5.87
N ALA A 63 2.73 6.25 5.99
CA ALA A 63 1.67 6.64 6.91
C ALA A 63 0.33 6.04 6.51
N TYR A 64 -0.01 6.05 5.22
CA TYR A 64 -1.19 5.33 4.70
C TYR A 64 -1.11 3.83 4.99
N ASN A 65 0.02 3.18 4.69
CA ASN A 65 0.17 1.74 4.96
C ASN A 65 -0.04 1.42 6.45
N ASN A 66 0.55 2.18 7.37
CA ASN A 66 0.43 1.89 8.80
C ASN A 66 -0.95 2.24 9.36
N ARG A 67 -1.63 3.27 8.84
CA ARG A 67 -3.02 3.55 9.18
C ARG A 67 -3.96 2.46 8.66
N GLY A 68 -3.70 1.93 7.47
CA GLY A 68 -4.40 0.76 6.94
C GLY A 68 -4.27 -0.45 7.87
N ILE A 69 -3.07 -0.73 8.40
CA ILE A 69 -2.87 -1.78 9.41
C ILE A 69 -3.70 -1.49 10.67
N ALA A 70 -3.68 -0.25 11.17
CA ALA A 70 -4.49 0.15 12.32
C ALA A 70 -5.99 -0.10 12.09
N TYR A 71 -6.50 0.17 10.89
CA TYR A 71 -7.89 -0.13 10.52
C TYR A 71 -8.20 -1.64 10.47
N ILE A 72 -7.23 -2.50 10.14
CA ILE A 72 -7.39 -3.97 10.26
C ILE A 72 -7.69 -4.37 11.70
N TRP A 73 -6.96 -3.81 12.67
CA TRP A 73 -7.19 -4.10 14.10
C TRP A 73 -8.59 -3.68 14.55
N LYS A 74 -9.15 -2.63 13.95
CA LYS A 74 -10.54 -2.20 14.16
C LYS A 74 -11.58 -2.94 13.32
N LYS A 75 -11.16 -3.93 12.51
CA LYS A 75 -11.99 -4.64 11.51
C LYS A 75 -12.66 -3.69 10.50
N GLN A 76 -12.10 -2.51 10.29
CA GLN A 76 -12.57 -1.51 9.32
C GLN A 76 -11.92 -1.77 7.95
N TYR A 77 -12.29 -2.88 7.32
CA TYR A 77 -11.60 -3.42 6.14
C TYR A 77 -11.64 -2.50 4.92
N ASP A 78 -12.75 -1.82 4.67
CA ASP A 78 -12.86 -0.90 3.52
C ASP A 78 -11.91 0.30 3.64
N LEU A 79 -11.78 0.84 4.85
CA LEU A 79 -10.82 1.92 5.14
C LEU A 79 -9.38 1.43 5.00
N ALA A 80 -9.10 0.19 5.45
CA ALA A 80 -7.78 -0.41 5.28
C ALA A 80 -7.42 -0.58 3.80
N ILE A 81 -8.34 -1.08 2.97
CA ILE A 81 -8.15 -1.23 1.52
C ILE A 81 -7.91 0.12 0.85
N ALA A 82 -8.67 1.15 1.21
CA ALA A 82 -8.48 2.49 0.66
C ALA A 82 -7.07 3.03 0.97
N ASP A 83 -6.62 2.88 2.21
CA ASP A 83 -5.30 3.32 2.64
C ASP A 83 -4.16 2.53 1.99
N PHE A 84 -4.26 1.20 1.89
CA PHE A 84 -3.26 0.41 1.17
C PHE A 84 -3.23 0.75 -0.32
N SER A 85 -4.39 0.97 -0.93
CA SER A 85 -4.47 1.39 -2.33
C SER A 85 -3.80 2.73 -2.55
N LYS A 86 -3.99 3.68 -1.62
CA LYS A 86 -3.30 4.97 -1.69
C LYS A 86 -1.80 4.83 -1.47
N ALA A 87 -1.36 3.98 -0.54
CA ALA A 87 0.05 3.69 -0.34
C ALA A 87 0.70 3.09 -1.59
N ILE A 88 0.00 2.20 -2.30
CA ILE A 88 0.44 1.58 -3.56
C ILE A 88 0.47 2.60 -4.70
N GLU A 89 -0.52 3.48 -4.80
CA GLU A 89 -0.55 4.56 -5.79
C GLU A 89 0.67 5.49 -5.63
N LEU A 90 1.01 5.83 -4.39
CA LEU A 90 2.15 6.69 -4.05
C LEU A 90 3.51 5.99 -4.19
N ASP A 91 3.58 4.71 -3.85
CA ASP A 91 4.76 3.87 -3.99
C ASP A 91 4.38 2.48 -4.55
N PRO A 92 4.42 2.32 -5.88
CA PRO A 92 4.09 1.06 -6.54
C PRO A 92 5.06 -0.09 -6.22
N LYS A 93 6.19 0.18 -5.57
CA LYS A 93 7.16 -0.83 -5.12
C LYS A 93 6.95 -1.23 -3.65
N ASN A 94 5.95 -0.68 -2.97
CA ASN A 94 5.62 -1.03 -1.59
C ASN A 94 4.97 -2.42 -1.50
N GLY A 95 5.78 -3.47 -1.56
CA GLY A 95 5.32 -4.86 -1.50
C GLY A 95 4.54 -5.18 -0.21
N LYS A 96 4.86 -4.51 0.90
CA LYS A 96 4.12 -4.70 2.17
C LYS A 96 2.68 -4.24 2.06
N ALA A 97 2.42 -3.14 1.36
CA ALA A 97 1.05 -2.65 1.15
C ALA A 97 0.23 -3.62 0.30
N TYR A 98 0.82 -4.22 -0.75
CA TYR A 98 0.17 -5.29 -1.51
C TYR A 98 -0.16 -6.50 -0.63
N ASN A 99 0.82 -7.00 0.14
CA ASN A 99 0.60 -8.14 1.03
C ASN A 99 -0.49 -7.87 2.07
N ASN A 100 -0.49 -6.69 2.69
CA ASN A 100 -1.50 -6.31 3.67
C ASN A 100 -2.88 -6.18 3.04
N ARG A 101 -2.99 -5.59 1.85
CA ARG A 101 -4.27 -5.48 1.14
C ARG A 101 -4.80 -6.85 0.71
N ALA A 102 -3.92 -7.77 0.31
CA ALA A 102 -4.30 -9.15 0.02
C ALA A 102 -4.91 -9.87 1.22
N ILE A 103 -4.33 -9.69 2.41
CA ILE A 103 -4.88 -10.24 3.67
C ILE A 103 -6.29 -9.68 3.89
N VAL A 104 -6.50 -8.37 3.71
CA VAL A 104 -7.83 -7.77 3.88
C VAL A 104 -8.83 -8.28 2.83
N TYR A 105 -8.44 -8.39 1.56
CA TYR A 105 -9.28 -8.98 0.53
C TYR A 105 -9.67 -10.43 0.86
N SER A 106 -8.76 -11.21 1.47
CA SER A 106 -9.08 -12.57 1.90
C SER A 106 -10.14 -12.61 3.01
N TYR A 107 -10.12 -11.66 3.96
CA TYR A 107 -11.17 -11.54 4.98
C TYR A 107 -12.52 -11.16 4.39
N GLN A 108 -12.54 -10.48 3.25
CA GLN A 108 -13.76 -10.12 2.53
C GLN A 108 -14.20 -11.18 1.50
N GLY A 109 -13.45 -12.28 1.35
CA GLY A 109 -13.75 -13.32 0.35
C GLY A 109 -13.44 -12.92 -1.10
N ALA A 110 -12.73 -11.80 -1.30
CA ALA A 110 -12.30 -11.33 -2.63
C ALA A 110 -11.03 -12.07 -3.09
N THR A 111 -11.14 -13.40 -3.26
CA THR A 111 -10.03 -14.32 -3.53
C THR A 111 -9.18 -13.90 -4.73
N ASP A 112 -9.80 -13.49 -5.84
CA ASP A 112 -9.07 -13.12 -7.06
C ASP A 112 -8.18 -11.88 -6.85
N LYS A 113 -8.69 -10.88 -6.13
CA LYS A 113 -7.94 -9.67 -5.77
C LYS A 113 -6.82 -9.98 -4.78
N ALA A 114 -7.08 -10.86 -3.81
CA ALA A 114 -6.07 -11.30 -2.85
C ALA A 114 -4.90 -12.00 -3.57
N LEU A 115 -5.19 -12.93 -4.48
CA LEU A 115 -4.17 -13.67 -5.22
C LEU A 115 -3.33 -12.74 -6.11
N GLN A 116 -3.97 -11.79 -6.80
CA GLN A 116 -3.26 -10.79 -7.60
C GLN A 116 -2.27 -9.98 -6.76
N ASP A 117 -2.69 -9.49 -5.60
CA ASP A 117 -1.85 -8.70 -4.71
C ASP A 117 -0.73 -9.54 -4.07
N LEU A 118 -0.98 -10.82 -3.72
CA LEU A 118 0.05 -11.73 -3.21
C LEU A 118 1.15 -11.98 -4.25
N HIS A 119 0.78 -12.29 -5.49
CA HIS A 119 1.75 -12.46 -6.57
C HIS A 119 2.55 -11.18 -6.81
N LYS A 120 1.88 -10.02 -6.75
CA LYS A 120 2.57 -8.74 -6.88
C LYS A 120 3.55 -8.52 -5.73
N ALA A 121 3.16 -8.78 -4.49
CA ALA A 121 4.04 -8.68 -3.33
C ALA A 121 5.26 -9.63 -3.45
N GLN A 122 5.05 -10.87 -3.88
CA GLN A 122 6.13 -11.83 -4.10
C GLN A 122 7.09 -11.39 -5.20
N SER A 123 6.58 -10.86 -6.31
CA SER A 123 7.41 -10.30 -7.39
C SER A 123 8.28 -9.11 -6.94
N LEU A 124 7.87 -8.43 -5.86
CA LEU A 124 8.60 -7.35 -5.21
C LEU A 124 9.52 -7.83 -4.07
N GLY A 125 9.68 -9.16 -3.90
CA GLY A 125 10.58 -9.75 -2.91
C GLY A 125 9.99 -9.88 -1.51
N ILE A 126 8.66 -9.73 -1.34
CA ILE A 126 8.02 -10.02 -0.06
C ILE A 126 7.88 -11.53 0.11
N ALA A 127 8.37 -12.04 1.24
CA ALA A 127 8.11 -13.41 1.65
C ALA A 127 6.63 -13.55 2.02
N VAL A 128 5.88 -14.24 1.15
CA VAL A 128 4.48 -14.61 1.39
C VAL A 128 4.45 -15.97 2.06
N ASN A 129 3.55 -16.16 3.03
CA ASN A 129 3.36 -17.48 3.66
C ASN A 129 2.81 -18.47 2.60
N PRO A 130 3.52 -19.56 2.28
CA PRO A 130 3.12 -20.50 1.23
C PRO A 130 1.83 -21.24 1.56
N ASP A 131 1.56 -21.54 2.84
CA ASP A 131 0.32 -22.20 3.26
C ASP A 131 -0.88 -21.26 3.08
N PHE A 132 -0.68 -19.97 3.35
CA PHE A 132 -1.69 -18.95 3.09
C PHE A 132 -1.96 -18.81 1.59
N LEU A 133 -0.92 -18.72 0.77
CA LEU A 133 -1.05 -18.63 -0.69
C LEU A 133 -1.81 -19.83 -1.25
N LYS A 134 -1.39 -21.04 -0.90
CA LYS A 134 -2.05 -22.28 -1.33
C LYS A 134 -3.52 -22.31 -0.92
N LYS A 135 -3.84 -21.91 0.31
CA LYS A 135 -5.22 -21.83 0.79
C LYS A 135 -6.06 -20.89 -0.08
N ILE A 136 -5.54 -19.73 -0.47
CA ILE A 136 -6.26 -18.78 -1.34
C ILE A 136 -6.42 -19.32 -2.76
N GLU A 137 -5.43 -20.04 -3.29
CA GLU A 137 -5.48 -20.67 -4.62
C GLU A 137 -6.52 -21.80 -4.72
N GLU A 138 -6.76 -22.53 -3.63
CA GLU A 138 -7.70 -23.64 -3.55
C GLU A 138 -9.16 -23.20 -3.35
N LEU A 139 -9.38 -21.95 -2.91
CA LEU A 139 -10.73 -21.43 -2.75
C LEU A 139 -11.39 -21.25 -4.12
N PRO A 140 -12.67 -21.61 -4.28
CA PRO A 140 -13.39 -21.35 -5.51
C PRO A 140 -13.31 -19.84 -5.80
N SER A 141 -12.76 -19.50 -6.95
CA SER A 141 -12.75 -18.11 -7.42
C SER A 141 -14.18 -17.56 -7.39
N SER A 142 -14.32 -16.27 -7.05
CA SER A 142 -15.65 -15.67 -6.89
C SER A 142 -16.47 -15.91 -8.17
N PRO A 143 -17.81 -16.08 -8.10
CA PRO A 143 -18.62 -16.35 -9.29
C PRO A 143 -18.44 -15.34 -10.44
N GLU A 144 -17.95 -14.13 -10.13
CA GLU A 144 -17.62 -13.08 -11.11
C GLU A 144 -16.39 -13.42 -11.98
N SER A 145 -15.50 -14.33 -11.53
CA SER A 145 -14.25 -14.71 -12.22
C SER A 145 -14.46 -15.56 -13.48
N ILE A 146 -15.61 -16.23 -13.60
CA ILE A 146 -15.92 -17.19 -14.69
C ILE A 146 -15.87 -16.48 -16.06
N PHE A 147 -16.06 -15.17 -16.10
CA PHE A 147 -16.12 -14.40 -17.34
C PHE A 147 -14.76 -13.93 -17.88
N HIS A 148 -13.64 -14.09 -17.15
CA HIS A 148 -12.37 -13.44 -17.51
C HIS A 148 -11.10 -14.31 -17.53
N LYS A 149 -11.18 -15.63 -17.37
CA LYS A 149 -9.99 -16.46 -17.58
C LYS A 149 -9.84 -16.83 -19.07
N PRO A 150 -8.85 -16.30 -19.82
CA PRO A 150 -8.52 -16.87 -21.11
C PRO A 150 -8.08 -18.33 -20.90
N ALA A 151 -8.60 -19.22 -21.75
CA ALA A 151 -8.36 -20.65 -21.67
C ALA A 151 -6.86 -20.97 -21.56
N PRO A 152 -6.45 -21.95 -20.73
CA PRO A 152 -5.05 -22.36 -20.66
C PRO A 152 -4.59 -22.76 -22.07
N SER A 153 -3.55 -22.09 -22.56
CA SER A 153 -2.96 -22.34 -23.87
C SER A 153 -2.55 -23.81 -23.99
N SER A 154 -3.31 -24.58 -24.76
CA SER A 154 -2.98 -25.95 -25.12
C SER A 154 -1.81 -25.94 -26.10
N SER A 155 -0.59 -26.05 -25.58
CA SER A 155 0.62 -26.28 -26.37
C SER A 155 1.56 -27.22 -25.61
N LYS A 156 1.17 -28.49 -25.51
CA LYS A 156 2.12 -29.59 -25.48
C LYS A 156 2.03 -30.28 -26.85
N ALA A 157 3.08 -30.16 -27.66
CA ALA A 157 3.32 -31.06 -28.78
C ALA A 157 4.54 -31.94 -28.43
N PRO A 158 4.57 -33.22 -28.86
CA PRO A 158 5.44 -34.23 -28.28
C PRO A 158 6.82 -34.30 -28.95
N ALA A 159 7.79 -34.75 -28.16
CA ALA A 159 9.12 -35.13 -28.60
C ALA A 159 9.05 -36.18 -29.72
N GLN A 160 9.62 -35.86 -30.87
CA GLN A 160 9.90 -36.84 -31.93
C GLN A 160 11.32 -37.38 -31.73
N LYS A 161 11.40 -38.62 -31.23
CA LYS A 161 12.58 -39.47 -31.38
C LYS A 161 12.70 -39.85 -32.86
N ARG A 162 13.83 -39.52 -33.49
CA ARG A 162 14.53 -40.39 -34.45
C ARG A 162 16.02 -40.16 -34.29
#